data_AF-A0ABD5DTB6-F1
#
_entry.id   AF-A0ABD5DTB6-F1
#
_cell.length_a   1.000
_cell.length_b   1.000
_cell.length_c   1.000
_cell.angle_alpha   90.00
_cell.angle_beta   90.00
_cell.angle_gamma   90.00
#
_symmetry.space_group_name_H-M   'P 1'
#
loop_
_entity.id
_entity.type
_entity.pdbx_description
1 polymer ?
#
loop_
_entity_poly.entity_id
_entity_poly.type
_entity_poly.pdbx_seq_one_letter_code
_entity_poly.pdbx_strand_id
1 'polypeptide(L)'
;VLDMGLLQAGASVKGEFENRLKQVIQEVQSSAHPIILFIDEAHTLIGAGGQAGQNDAANLLKPALARGELRTIAATTWAEYKQYFEKDAALSRRFQVVKVEEPTEEVAVDMLRAMIPVMQKHFNLQIDDEAIVTAV
;
A
#
# COMPACT_ATOMS: atom_id res chain seq x y z
N VAL A 1 -7.63 4.56 1.40
CA VAL A 1 -6.28 4.13 0.93
C VAL A 1 -5.41 5.36 0.91
N LEU A 2 -4.18 5.28 1.46
CA LEU A 2 -3.22 6.36 1.37
C LEU A 2 -2.48 6.22 0.04
N ASP A 3 -2.72 7.17 -0.87
CA ASP A 3 -2.02 7.26 -2.15
C ASP A 3 -0.91 8.31 -2.04
N MET A 4 0.33 7.85 -2.16
CA MET A 4 1.50 8.71 -2.05
C MET A 4 1.66 9.66 -3.23
N GLY A 5 1.21 9.26 -4.41
CA GLY A 5 1.19 10.10 -5.61
C GLY A 5 0.25 11.29 -5.44
N LEU A 6 -0.94 11.08 -4.86
CA LEU A 6 -1.87 12.18 -4.56
C LEU A 6 -1.36 13.12 -3.47
N LEU A 7 -0.63 12.61 -2.48
CA LEU A 7 -0.03 13.45 -1.45
C LEU A 7 1.10 14.34 -1.99
N GLN A 8 1.87 13.81 -2.95
CA GLN A 8 2.91 14.55 -3.65
C GLN A 8 2.34 15.50 -4.70
N ALA A 9 1.22 15.13 -5.35
CA ALA A 9 0.52 15.98 -6.29
C ALA A 9 0.07 17.28 -5.61
N GLY A 10 0.57 18.40 -6.12
CA GLY A 10 0.27 19.73 -5.58
C GLY A 10 1.03 20.11 -4.32
N ALA A 11 2.02 19.32 -3.87
CA ALA A 11 3.02 19.76 -2.89
C ALA A 11 4.21 20.36 -3.63
N SER A 12 4.07 21.61 -4.07
CA SER A 12 5.08 22.30 -4.92
C SER A 12 6.23 22.89 -4.09
N VAL A 13 6.04 23.05 -2.78
CA VAL A 13 7.03 23.60 -1.85
C VAL A 13 7.68 22.51 -1.01
N LYS A 14 9.02 22.57 -0.88
CA LYS A 14 9.80 21.67 -0.01
C LYS A 14 9.24 21.70 1.43
N GLY A 15 8.76 20.56 1.93
CA GLY A 15 8.19 20.40 3.27
C GLY A 15 6.66 20.42 3.35
N GLU A 16 5.94 20.82 2.29
CA GLU A 16 4.47 20.77 2.29
C GLU A 16 3.95 19.34 2.35
N PHE A 17 4.59 18.44 1.60
CA PHE A 17 4.34 17.00 1.65
C PHE A 17 4.48 16.43 3.07
N GLU A 18 5.56 16.80 3.78
CA GLU A 18 5.80 16.35 5.16
C GLU A 18 4.72 16.85 6.11
N ASN A 19 4.28 18.09 5.95
CA ASN A 19 3.20 18.66 6.76
C ASN A 19 1.86 17.97 6.50
N ARG A 20 1.54 17.67 5.24
CA ARG A 20 0.35 16.89 4.89
C ARG A 20 0.40 15.49 5.51
N LEU A 21 1.55 14.82 5.44
CA LEU A 21 1.71 13.49 6.05
C LEU A 21 1.58 13.54 7.59
N LYS A 22 2.17 14.56 8.25
CA LYS A 22 2.00 14.78 9.69
C LYS A 22 0.53 15.01 10.07
N GLN A 23 -0.19 15.81 9.28
CA GLN A 23 -1.62 16.04 9.49
C GLN A 23 -2.42 14.74 9.37
N VAL A 24 -2.17 13.93 8.33
CA VAL A 24 -2.83 12.62 8.17
C VAL A 24 -2.56 11.72 9.39
N ILE A 25 -1.31 11.65 9.87
CA ILE A 25 -0.98 10.87 11.08
C ILE A 25 -1.76 11.41 12.29
N GLN A 26 -1.80 12.73 12.48
CA GLN A 26 -2.51 13.35 13.61
C GLN A 26 -4.02 13.11 13.55
N GLU A 27 -4.63 13.20 12.38
CA GLU A 27 -6.06 12.92 12.16
C GLU A 27 -6.38 11.46 12.47
N VAL A 28 -5.52 10.52 12.02
CA VAL A 28 -5.68 9.10 12.33
C VAL A 28 -5.58 8.84 13.83
N GLN A 29 -4.64 9.49 14.52
CA GLN A 29 -4.44 9.34 15.96
C GLN A 29 -5.53 9.98 16.81
N SER A 30 -6.08 11.11 16.36
CA SER A 30 -7.11 11.87 17.09
C SER A 30 -8.53 11.39 16.79
N SER A 31 -8.71 10.51 15.80
CA SER A 31 -10.00 9.94 15.45
C SER A 31 -10.60 9.19 16.64
N ALA A 32 -11.85 9.53 16.98
CA ALA A 32 -12.64 8.78 17.97
C ALA A 32 -12.93 7.33 17.52
N HIS A 33 -12.84 7.07 16.22
CA HIS A 33 -12.99 5.74 15.64
C HIS A 33 -11.62 5.15 15.28
N PRO A 34 -11.32 3.89 15.63
CA PRO A 34 -10.07 3.25 15.23
C PRO A 34 -9.95 3.17 13.71
N ILE A 35 -8.86 3.70 13.16
CA ILE A 35 -8.57 3.67 11.73
C ILE A 35 -7.44 2.66 11.45
N ILE A 36 -7.60 1.88 10.38
CA ILE A 36 -6.53 1.07 9.79
C ILE A 36 -6.06 1.80 8.54
N LEU A 37 -4.79 2.20 8.53
CA LEU A 37 -4.16 2.84 7.40
C LEU A 37 -3.67 1.77 6.42
N PHE A 38 -4.18 1.77 5.20
CA PHE A 38 -3.64 0.97 4.11
C PHE A 38 -2.71 1.83 3.25
N ILE A 39 -1.48 1.34 3.05
CA ILE A 39 -0.44 1.96 2.23
C ILE A 39 -0.11 0.98 1.11
N ASP A 40 -0.47 1.36 -0.11
CA ASP A 40 -0.04 0.63 -1.29
C ASP A 40 1.39 1.03 -1.66
N GLU A 41 2.13 0.12 -2.29
CA GLU A 41 3.53 0.33 -2.70
C GLU A 41 4.39 0.98 -1.59
N ALA A 42 4.38 0.40 -0.40
CA ALA A 42 4.95 1.03 0.80
C ALA A 42 6.47 1.29 0.71
N HIS A 43 7.16 0.69 -0.27
CA HIS A 43 8.54 1.00 -0.57
C HIS A 43 8.72 2.45 -1.05
N THR A 44 7.70 3.07 -1.64
CA THR A 44 7.72 4.48 -2.06
C THR A 44 7.96 5.43 -0.87
N LEU A 45 7.54 5.04 0.34
CA LEU A 45 7.80 5.79 1.57
C LEU A 45 9.28 5.83 1.99
N ILE A 46 10.04 4.82 1.59
CA ILE A 46 11.44 4.60 1.99
C ILE A 46 12.39 4.91 0.82
N GLY A 47 11.94 4.65 -0.41
CA GLY A 47 12.75 4.51 -1.61
C GLY A 47 12.29 5.31 -2.82
N ALA A 48 11.30 6.20 -2.72
CA ALA A 48 10.98 7.17 -3.79
C ALA A 48 12.19 8.11 -4.02
N GLY A 49 13.09 7.66 -4.90
CA GLY A 49 14.38 8.25 -5.14
C GLY A 49 14.31 9.57 -5.88
N GLY A 50 14.77 10.62 -5.20
CA GLY A 50 15.25 11.90 -5.75
C GLY A 50 16.32 12.47 -4.82
N GLN A 51 17.06 13.51 -5.28
CA GLN A 51 18.17 14.14 -4.55
C GLN A 51 17.88 14.37 -3.06
N ALA A 52 18.91 14.19 -2.22
CA ALA A 52 18.89 14.40 -0.78
C ALA A 52 18.04 15.61 -0.35
N GLY A 53 16.84 15.35 0.16
CA GLY A 53 15.93 16.41 0.61
C GLY A 53 14.43 16.17 0.44
N GLN A 54 13.98 15.13 -0.28
CA GLN A 54 12.58 14.65 -0.30
C GLN A 54 12.33 13.46 0.66
N ASN A 55 13.35 13.05 1.41
CA ASN A 55 13.47 11.75 2.08
C ASN A 55 13.10 11.76 3.57
N ASP A 56 11.85 12.06 3.94
CA ASP A 56 11.48 12.02 5.37
C ASP A 56 10.17 11.29 5.71
N ALA A 57 9.42 10.77 4.73
CA ALA A 57 8.15 10.09 5.01
C ALA A 57 8.29 8.90 5.99
N ALA A 58 9.26 8.01 5.74
CA ALA A 58 9.54 6.89 6.63
C ALA A 58 9.94 7.35 8.05
N ASN A 59 10.73 8.42 8.17
CA ASN A 59 11.13 8.96 9.48
C ASN A 59 9.96 9.59 10.23
N LEU A 60 9.00 10.18 9.52
CA LEU A 60 7.76 10.69 10.11
C LEU A 60 6.85 9.57 10.63
N LEU A 61 6.83 8.42 9.95
CA LEU A 61 6.00 7.27 10.35
C LEU A 61 6.62 6.44 11.47
N LYS A 62 7.95 6.32 11.52
CA LYS A 62 8.68 5.49 12.50
C LYS A 62 8.22 5.71 13.96
N PRO A 63 8.10 6.95 14.49
CA PRO A 63 7.65 7.17 15.87
C PRO A 63 6.21 6.69 16.12
N ALA A 64 5.28 6.96 15.21
CA ALA A 64 3.88 6.57 15.34
C ALA A 64 3.70 5.04 15.29
N LEU A 65 4.43 4.38 14.38
CA LEU A 65 4.51 2.91 14.31
C LEU A 65 5.17 2.34 15.58
N ALA A 66 6.19 3.01 16.10
CA ALA A 66 6.90 2.55 17.30
C ALA A 66 6.05 2.64 18.58
N ARG A 67 5.15 3.61 18.66
CA ARG A 67 4.22 3.75 19.79
C ARG A 67 2.96 2.90 19.63
N GLY A 68 2.74 2.29 18.45
CA GLY A 68 1.52 1.53 18.15
C GLY A 68 0.29 2.42 17.97
N GLU A 69 0.49 3.72 17.78
CA GLU A 69 -0.56 4.72 17.57
C GLU A 69 -1.10 4.69 16.13
N LEU A 70 -0.34 4.10 15.20
CA LEU A 70 -0.71 3.95 13.80
C LEU A 70 -0.84 2.47 13.47
N ARG A 71 -2.08 2.02 13.24
CA ARG A 71 -2.37 0.65 12.79
C ARG A 71 -2.30 0.63 11.26
N THR A 72 -1.33 -0.09 10.72
CA THR A 72 -1.01 -0.01 9.29
C THR A 72 -0.96 -1.39 8.64
N ILE A 73 -1.54 -1.49 7.45
CA ILE A 73 -1.32 -2.57 6.49
C ILE A 73 -0.55 -1.97 5.31
N ALA A 74 0.57 -2.58 4.95
CA ALA A 74 1.44 -2.11 3.90
C ALA A 74 1.61 -3.22 2.84
N ALA A 75 1.43 -2.87 1.57
CA ALA A 75 1.68 -3.77 0.44
C ALA A 75 3.01 -3.41 -0.23
N THR A 76 3.80 -4.41 -0.59
CA THR A 76 5.09 -4.26 -1.29
C THR A 76 5.45 -5.57 -1.96
N THR A 77 6.25 -5.52 -3.02
CA THR A 77 6.83 -6.74 -3.59
C THR A 77 7.92 -7.31 -2.68
N TRP A 78 8.23 -8.60 -2.84
CA TRP A 78 9.31 -9.24 -2.07
C TRP A 78 10.69 -8.59 -2.31
N ALA A 79 10.98 -8.23 -3.56
CA ALA A 79 12.24 -7.57 -3.93
C ALA A 79 12.41 -6.23 -3.21
N GLU A 80 11.36 -5.41 -3.20
CA GLU A 80 11.33 -4.12 -2.51
C GLU A 80 11.40 -4.27 -0.99
N TYR A 81 10.71 -5.27 -0.43
CA TYR A 81 10.83 -5.57 1.00
C TYR A 81 12.29 -5.84 1.39
N LYS A 82 12.98 -6.70 0.64
CA LYS A 82 14.40 -7.02 0.84
C LYS A 82 15.31 -5.80 0.66
N GLN A 83 14.99 -4.95 -0.31
CA GLN A 83 15.81 -3.79 -0.64
C GLN A 83 15.66 -2.65 0.38
N TYR A 84 14.44 -2.38 0.86
CA TYR A 84 14.12 -1.17 1.61
C TYR A 84 13.68 -1.42 3.06
N PHE A 85 12.81 -2.40 3.31
CA PHE A 85 12.25 -2.66 4.65
C PHE A 85 13.17 -3.50 5.53
N GLU A 86 13.71 -4.60 4.98
CA GLU A 86 14.56 -5.52 5.75
C GLU A 86 15.85 -4.86 6.24
N LYS A 87 16.38 -3.90 5.47
CA LYS A 87 17.58 -3.14 5.82
C LYS A 87 17.34 -2.09 6.90
N ASP A 88 16.09 -1.65 7.11
CA ASP A 88 15.73 -0.68 8.15
C ASP A 88 15.32 -1.41 9.43
N ALA A 89 16.19 -1.33 10.45
CA ALA A 89 15.97 -2.00 11.74
C ALA A 89 14.73 -1.49 12.49
N ALA A 90 14.28 -0.25 12.25
CA ALA A 90 13.10 0.29 12.90
C ALA A 90 11.83 -0.25 12.25
N LEU A 91 11.79 -0.36 10.92
CA LEU A 91 10.62 -0.84 10.19
C LEU A 91 10.49 -2.37 10.28
N SER A 92 11.57 -3.12 10.08
CA SER A 92 11.57 -4.59 10.18
C SER A 92 11.11 -5.13 11.54
N ARG A 93 11.27 -4.36 12.62
CA ARG A 93 10.80 -4.72 13.97
C ARG A 93 9.33 -4.36 14.23
N ARG A 94 8.72 -3.52 13.40
CA ARG A 94 7.37 -2.98 13.59
C ARG A 94 6.35 -3.55 12.61
N PHE A 95 6.82 -4.05 11.47
CA PHE A 95 6.00 -4.79 10.53
C PHE A 95 6.18 -6.29 10.72
N GLN A 96 5.06 -7.01 10.79
CA GLN A 96 5.03 -8.45 10.63
C GLN A 96 4.90 -8.77 9.15
N VAL A 97 5.83 -9.56 8.60
CA VAL A 97 5.74 -10.02 7.22
C VAL A 97 4.64 -11.06 7.11
N VAL A 98 3.62 -10.76 6.31
CA VAL A 98 2.61 -11.71 5.85
C VAL A 98 2.91 -11.97 4.38
N LYS A 99 3.41 -13.16 4.07
CA LYS A 99 3.64 -13.56 2.67
C LYS A 99 2.31 -13.92 2.02
N VAL A 100 2.06 -13.32 0.87
CA VAL A 100 0.93 -13.65 0.01
C VAL A 100 1.54 -14.25 -1.25
N GLU A 101 1.36 -15.56 -1.40
CA GLU A 101 1.83 -16.28 -2.57
C GLU A 101 0.82 -16.14 -3.70
N GLU A 102 1.26 -16.41 -4.93
CA GLU A 102 0.37 -16.48 -6.08
C GLU A 102 -0.68 -17.59 -5.89
N PRO A 103 -1.94 -17.37 -6.31
CA PRO A 103 -2.95 -18.41 -6.28
C PRO A 103 -2.58 -19.56 -7.23
N THR A 104 -3.05 -20.77 -6.94
CA THR A 104 -3.01 -21.86 -7.92
C THR A 104 -3.93 -21.54 -9.09
N GLU A 105 -3.72 -22.18 -10.24
CA GLU A 105 -4.57 -22.00 -11.42
C GLU A 105 -6.06 -22.22 -11.09
N GLU A 106 -6.37 -23.29 -10.35
CA GLU A 106 -7.75 -23.59 -9.90
C GLU A 106 -8.37 -22.45 -9.07
N VAL A 107 -7.60 -21.90 -8.11
CA VAL A 107 -8.05 -20.79 -7.27
C VAL A 107 -8.18 -19.50 -8.09
N ALA A 108 -7.26 -19.25 -9.02
CA ALA A 108 -7.30 -18.09 -9.91
C ALA A 108 -8.53 -18.12 -10.83
N VAL A 109 -8.88 -19.29 -11.38
CA VAL A 109 -10.11 -19.48 -12.16
C VAL A 109 -11.34 -19.14 -11.32
N ASP A 110 -11.42 -19.62 -10.08
CA ASP A 110 -12.55 -19.32 -9.19
C ASP A 110 -12.60 -17.83 -8.79
N MET A 111 -11.45 -17.19 -8.59
CA MET A 111 -11.36 -15.75 -8.36
C MET A 111 -11.87 -14.95 -9.57
N LEU A 112 -11.49 -15.35 -10.80
CA LEU A 112 -11.98 -14.71 -12.02
C LEU A 112 -13.49 -14.91 -12.19
N ARG A 113 -14.01 -16.13 -11.97
CA ARG A 113 -15.45 -16.43 -11.99
C ARG A 113 -16.23 -15.50 -11.07
N ALA A 114 -15.72 -15.22 -9.86
CA ALA A 114 -16.35 -14.28 -8.94
C ALA A 114 -16.40 -12.83 -9.47
N MET A 115 -15.45 -12.44 -10.33
CA MET A 115 -15.39 -11.11 -10.94
C MET A 115 -16.23 -10.99 -12.23
N ILE A 116 -16.53 -12.10 -12.92
CA ILE A 116 -17.22 -12.09 -14.21
C ILE A 116 -18.55 -11.32 -14.22
N PRO A 117 -19.46 -11.46 -13.23
CA PRO A 117 -20.72 -10.72 -13.26
C PRO A 117 -20.52 -9.20 -13.28
N VAL A 118 -19.46 -8.71 -12.61
CA VAL A 118 -19.09 -7.29 -12.59
C VAL A 118 -18.55 -6.86 -13.95
N MET A 119 -17.67 -7.66 -14.55
CA MET A 119 -17.08 -7.38 -15.86
C MET A 119 -18.11 -7.41 -16.98
N GLN A 120 -18.94 -8.45 -17.05
CA GLN A 120 -20.02 -8.59 -18.05
C GLN A 120 -20.96 -7.39 -18.02
N LYS A 121 -21.35 -6.95 -16.82
CA LYS A 121 -22.18 -5.76 -16.64
C LYS A 121 -21.49 -4.48 -17.10
N HIS A 122 -20.21 -4.31 -16.77
CA HIS A 122 -19.46 -3.10 -17.12
C HIS A 122 -19.24 -2.97 -18.63
N PHE A 123 -18.85 -4.07 -19.29
CA PHE A 123 -18.53 -4.08 -20.72
C PHE A 123 -19.72 -4.45 -21.62
N ASN A 124 -20.88 -4.79 -21.04
CA ASN A 124 -22.09 -5.21 -21.74
C ASN A 124 -21.84 -6.36 -22.73
N LEU A 125 -21.18 -7.42 -22.24
CA LEU A 125 -20.86 -8.61 -23.01
C LEU A 125 -21.12 -9.88 -22.19
N GLN A 126 -21.14 -11.02 -22.88
CA GLN A 126 -21.15 -12.33 -22.26
C GLN A 126 -19.73 -12.90 -22.29
N ILE A 127 -19.38 -13.64 -21.25
CA ILE A 127 -18.07 -14.32 -21.08
C ILE A 127 -18.39 -15.77 -20.77
N ASP A 128 -17.95 -16.66 -21.64
CA ASP A 128 -18.12 -18.10 -21.47
C ASP A 128 -17.14 -18.63 -20.42
N ASP A 129 -17.55 -19.65 -19.67
CA ASP A 129 -16.70 -20.24 -18.61
C ASP A 129 -15.38 -20.79 -19.16
N GLU A 130 -15.41 -21.35 -20.37
CA GLU A 130 -14.21 -21.84 -21.08
C GLU A 130 -13.18 -20.74 -21.32
N ALA A 131 -13.63 -19.50 -21.59
CA ALA A 131 -12.74 -18.37 -21.76
C ALA A 131 -12.06 -17.97 -20.45
N ILE A 132 -12.72 -18.20 -19.30
CA ILE A 132 -12.12 -17.95 -17.98
C ILE A 132 -11.01 -18.96 -17.70
N VAL A 133 -11.29 -20.25 -17.94
CA VAL A 133 -10.30 -21.32 -17.74
C VAL A 133 -9.08 -21.12 -18.64
N THR A 134 -9.29 -20.65 -19.88
CA THR A 134 -8.21 -20.41 -20.85
C THR A 134 -7.38 -19.16 -20.53
N ALA A 135 -7.91 -18.22 -19.74
CA ALA A 135 -7.25 -16.96 -19.42
C ALA A 135 -6.24 -17.06 -18.26
N VAL A 136 -6.22 -18.19 -17.54
CA VAL A 136 -5.31 -18.49 -16.43
C VAL A 136 -4.20 -19.39 -16.94
#